data_AF-A0A5C6AGE2-F1
#
_entry.id   AF-A0A5C6AGE2-F1
#
_cell.length_a   1.000
_cell.length_b   1.000
_cell.length_c   1.000
_cell.angle_alpha   90.00
_cell.angle_beta   90.00
_cell.angle_gamma   90.00
#
_symmetry.space_group_name_H-M   'P 1'
#
loop_
_entity.id
_entity.type
_entity.pdbx_description
1 polymer ?
#
loop_
_entity_poly.entity_id
_entity_poly.type
_entity_poly.pdbx_seq_one_letter_code
_entity_poly.pdbx_strand_id
1 'polypeptide(L)'
;MVSDKPNIVQVNLPEERLPDLAEMIATGEAPVPNDWPPDVLSPLLDLVHVARHRRLVHFIACAIASDIDREKRSSKETNYG
;
A
#
# COMPACT_ATOMS: atom_id res chain seq x y z
N MET A 1 -21.02 42.71 5.96
CA MET A 1 -21.19 41.39 5.32
C MET A 1 -20.10 40.50 5.87
N VAL A 2 -20.48 39.49 6.66
CA VAL A 2 -19.55 38.58 7.34
C VAL A 2 -18.88 37.75 6.25
N SER A 3 -17.56 37.90 6.12
CA SER A 3 -16.75 37.10 5.21
C SER A 3 -16.41 35.79 5.91
N ASP A 4 -17.24 34.77 5.67
CA ASP A 4 -16.95 33.40 6.08
C ASP A 4 -15.80 32.87 5.22
N LYS A 5 -14.58 33.02 5.74
CA LYS A 5 -13.44 32.26 5.23
C LYS A 5 -13.61 30.82 5.72
N PRO A 6 -13.63 29.81 4.84
CA PRO A 6 -13.60 28.43 5.29
C PRO A 6 -12.28 28.24 6.04
N ASN A 7 -12.38 27.86 7.30
CA ASN A 7 -11.25 27.47 8.14
C ASN A 7 -10.74 26.13 7.59
N ILE A 8 -9.93 26.20 6.53
CA ILE A 8 -9.21 25.05 5.99
C ILE A 8 -8.25 24.65 7.10
N VAL A 9 -8.58 23.56 7.80
CA VAL A 9 -7.65 22.87 8.67
C VAL A 9 -6.48 22.48 7.78
N GLN A 10 -5.43 23.30 7.80
CA GLN A 10 -4.18 22.99 7.10
C GLN A 10 -3.66 21.73 7.78
N VAL A 11 -3.81 20.60 7.09
CA VAL A 11 -3.15 19.35 7.44
C VAL A 11 -1.65 19.61 7.28
N ASN A 12 -1.01 20.08 8.35
CA ASN A 12 0.44 20.26 8.43
C ASN A 12 1.10 18.89 8.62
N LEU A 13 0.88 17.96 7.69
CA LEU A 13 1.73 16.80 7.59
C LEU A 13 2.93 17.20 6.71
N PRO A 14 4.17 17.09 7.23
CA PRO A 14 5.35 17.29 6.39
C PRO A 14 5.29 16.34 5.20
N GLU A 15 5.51 16.84 3.98
CA GLU A 15 5.48 16.05 2.74
C GLU A 15 6.39 14.81 2.83
N GLU A 16 7.49 14.93 3.59
CA GLU A 16 8.45 13.88 3.91
C GLU A 16 7.86 12.68 4.67
N ARG A 17 6.72 12.85 5.36
CA ARG A 17 6.04 11.79 6.13
C ARG A 17 4.94 11.09 5.34
N LEU A 18 4.56 11.61 4.16
CA LEU A 18 3.54 10.99 3.31
C LEU A 18 3.89 9.55 2.90
N PRO A 19 5.15 9.22 2.53
CA PRO A 19 5.51 7.84 2.19
C PRO A 19 5.32 6.87 3.35
N ASP A 20 5.72 7.26 4.57
CA ASP A 20 5.57 6.43 5.77
C ASP A 20 4.09 6.16 6.07
N LEU A 21 3.26 7.21 6.01
CA LEU A 21 1.82 7.09 6.23
C LEU A 21 1.16 6.22 5.15
N ALA A 22 1.56 6.39 3.88
CA ALA A 22 1.05 5.57 2.79
C ALA A 22 1.36 4.09 3.01
N GLU A 23 2.55 3.76 3.51
CA GLU A 23 2.95 2.39 3.80
C GLU A 23 2.11 1.75 4.92
N MET A 24 1.83 2.52 5.99
CA MET A 24 0.94 2.11 7.10
C MET A 24 -0.50 1.91 6.64
N ILE A 25 -1.03 2.81 5.80
CA ILE A 25 -2.38 2.65 5.23
C ILE A 25 -2.43 1.45 4.28
N ALA A 26 -1.36 1.24 3.52
CA ALA A 26 -1.27 0.10 2.63
C ALA A 26 -1.22 -1.24 3.40
N THR A 27 -0.70 -1.28 4.64
CA THR A 27 -0.70 -2.52 5.47
C THR A 27 -2.01 -2.71 6.22
N GLY A 28 -2.84 -1.67 6.29
CA GLY A 28 -4.02 -1.64 7.14
C GLY A 28 -3.72 -1.29 8.60
N GLU A 29 -2.51 -0.84 8.91
CA GLU A 29 -2.14 -0.32 10.23
C GLU A 29 -2.75 1.05 10.51
N ALA A 30 -3.06 1.81 9.46
CA ALA A 30 -3.75 3.09 9.55
C ALA A 30 -4.95 3.16 8.59
N PRO A 31 -6.05 3.84 8.99
CA PRO A 31 -7.16 4.12 8.10
C PRO A 31 -6.83 5.24 7.10
N VAL A 32 -7.55 5.29 5.98
CA VAL A 32 -7.51 6.42 5.05
C VAL A 32 -8.18 7.64 5.72
N PRO A 33 -7.52 8.81 5.74
CA PRO A 33 -8.11 10.02 6.32
C PRO A 33 -9.15 10.63 5.36
N ASN A 34 -10.42 10.34 5.60
CA ASN A 34 -11.53 10.78 4.74
C ASN A 34 -11.90 12.26 4.89
N ASP A 35 -11.37 12.92 5.92
CA ASP A 35 -11.59 14.33 6.26
C ASP A 35 -10.55 15.26 5.62
N TRP A 36 -9.55 14.70 4.92
CA TRP A 36 -8.49 15.49 4.31
C TRP A 36 -8.93 16.20 3.03
N PRO A 37 -8.41 17.42 2.78
CA PRO A 37 -8.59 18.11 1.52
C PRO A 37 -8.14 17.26 0.31
N PRO A 38 -8.86 17.29 -0.83
CA PRO A 38 -8.55 16.44 -1.99
C PRO A 38 -7.14 16.61 -2.57
N ASP A 39 -6.58 17.82 -2.47
CA ASP A 39 -5.24 18.20 -2.91
C ASP A 39 -4.13 17.51 -2.09
N VAL A 40 -4.39 17.20 -0.82
CA VAL A 40 -3.48 16.45 0.06
C VAL A 40 -3.79 14.96 0.02
N LEU A 41 -5.07 14.60 -0.10
CA LEU A 41 -5.52 13.21 -0.12
C LEU A 41 -5.10 12.48 -1.39
N SER A 42 -5.16 13.12 -2.56
CA SER A 42 -4.85 12.44 -3.83
C SER A 42 -3.40 11.94 -3.89
N PRO A 43 -2.36 12.75 -3.58
CA PRO A 43 -0.97 12.28 -3.53
C PRO A 43 -0.75 11.13 -2.54
N LEU A 44 -1.42 11.18 -1.37
CA LEU A 44 -1.36 10.09 -0.40
C LEU A 44 -1.95 8.79 -0.98
N LEU A 45 -3.12 8.87 -1.61
CA LEU A 45 -3.77 7.71 -2.21
C LEU A 45 -2.95 7.10 -3.35
N ASP A 46 -2.30 7.92 -4.18
CA ASP A 46 -1.40 7.44 -5.22
C ASP A 46 -0.24 6.62 -4.63
N LEU A 47 0.38 7.11 -3.55
CA LEU A 47 1.43 6.38 -2.83
C LEU A 47 0.90 5.07 -2.22
N VAL A 48 -0.30 5.09 -1.62
CA VAL A 48 -0.97 3.89 -1.08
C VAL A 48 -1.21 2.85 -2.18
N HIS A 49 -1.66 3.29 -3.36
CA HIS A 49 -1.88 2.41 -4.51
C HIS A 49 -0.58 1.77 -4.99
N VAL A 50 0.51 2.54 -5.09
CA VAL A 50 1.83 2.02 -5.46
C VAL A 50 2.32 0.99 -4.44
N ALA A 51 2.21 1.28 -3.15
CA ALA A 51 2.62 0.37 -2.08
C ALA A 51 1.82 -0.95 -2.10
N ARG A 52 0.49 -0.87 -2.25
CA ARG A 52 -0.38 -2.05 -2.37
C ARG A 52 -0.06 -2.88 -3.62
N HIS A 53 0.15 -2.21 -4.76
CA HIS A 53 0.49 -2.88 -6.01
C HIS A 53 1.81 -3.65 -5.87
N ARG A 54 2.86 -3.01 -5.33
CA ARG A 54 4.16 -3.67 -5.08
C ARG A 54 4.01 -4.92 -4.22
N ARG A 55 3.21 -4.86 -3.16
CA ARG A 55 2.95 -6.01 -2.27
C ARG A 55 2.19 -7.12 -2.97
N LEU A 56 1.17 -6.79 -3.75
CA LEU A 56 0.43 -7.78 -4.53
C LEU A 56 1.35 -8.51 -5.50
N VAL A 57 2.18 -7.77 -6.24
CA VAL A 57 3.17 -8.35 -7.15
C VAL A 57 4.14 -9.27 -6.40
N HIS A 58 4.66 -8.83 -5.25
CA HIS A 58 5.56 -9.63 -4.44
C HIS A 58 4.90 -10.92 -3.94
N PHE A 59 3.66 -10.82 -3.43
CA PHE A 59 2.87 -11.97 -2.97
C PHE A 59 2.68 -13.01 -4.09
N ILE A 60 2.28 -12.56 -5.28
CA ILE A 60 2.10 -13.44 -6.45
C ILE A 60 3.44 -14.09 -6.84
N ALA A 61 4.53 -13.33 -6.88
CA ALA A 61 5.85 -13.87 -7.20
C ALA A 61 6.28 -14.96 -6.21
N CYS A 62 6.08 -14.73 -4.91
CA CYS A 62 6.36 -15.73 -3.88
C CYS A 62 5.48 -16.98 -4.00
N ALA A 63 4.20 -16.82 -4.33
CA ALA A 63 3.29 -17.94 -4.54
C ALA A 63 3.73 -18.80 -5.73
N ILE A 64 4.08 -18.17 -6.86
CA ILE A 64 4.60 -18.85 -8.06
C ILE A 64 5.90 -19.59 -7.73
N ALA A 65 6.85 -18.93 -7.07
CA ALA A 65 8.11 -19.56 -6.69
C ALA A 65 7.90 -20.78 -5.77
N SER A 66 6.98 -20.67 -4.80
CA SER A 66 6.61 -21.76 -3.89
C SER A 66 5.97 -22.94 -4.63
N ASP A 67 5.16 -22.66 -5.66
CA ASP A 67 4.53 -23.67 -6.49
C ASP A 67 5.57 -24.46 -7.32
N ILE A 68 6.48 -23.73 -7.97
CA ILE A 68 7.60 -24.31 -8.73
C ILE A 68 8.49 -25.17 -7.82
N ASP A 69 8.80 -24.70 -6.62
CA ASP A 69 9.63 -25.45 -5.67
C ASP A 69 8.93 -26.70 -5.15
N ARG A 70 7.60 -26.65 -4.97
CA ARG A 70 6.79 -27.82 -4.60
C ARG A 70 6.81 -28.88 -5.71
N GLU A 71 6.61 -28.47 -6.96
CA GLU A 71 6.64 -29.36 -8.13
C GLU A 71 8.02 -30.03 -8.33
N LYS A 72 9.10 -29.28 -8.13
CA LYS A 72 10.47 -29.83 -8.18
C LYS A 72 10.73 -30.89 -7.11
N ARG A 73 10.13 -30.75 -5.92
CA ARG A 73 10.28 -31.75 -4.83
C ARG A 73 9.48 -33.01 -5.13
N SER A 74 8.22 -32.88 -5.54
CA SER A 74 7.38 -34.04 -5.88
C SER A 74 7.98 -34.84 -7.05
N SER A 75 8.56 -34.17 -8.04
CA SER A 75 9.21 -34.82 -9.18
C SER A 75 10.50 -35.56 -8.80
N LYS A 76 11.19 -35.15 -7.73
CA LYS A 76 12.38 -35.87 -7.25
C LYS A 76 11.97 -37.12 -6.46
N GLU A 77 10.93 -37.05 -5.64
CA GLU A 77 10.46 -38.18 -4.83
C GLU A 77 9.97 -39.36 -5.69
N THR A 78 9.36 -39.11 -6.84
CA THR A 78 8.87 -40.17 -7.74
C THR A 78 9.95 -40.87 -8.57
N ASN A 79 11.14 -40.28 -8.72
CA ASN A 79 12.25 -40.86 -9.51
C ASN A 79 13.20 -41.74 -8.68
N TYR A 80 13.01 -41.83 -7.37
CA TYR A 80 13.83 -42.64 -6.45
C TYR A 80 13.02 -43.73 -5.71
N GLY A 81 11.77 -43.99 -6.14
CA GLY A 81 10.89 -45.02 -5.60
C GLY A 81 10.85 -46.28 -6.45
#